data_AF-A0A969GFL0-F1
#
_entry.id   AF-A0A969GFL0-F1
#
_cell.length_a   1.000
_cell.length_b   1.000
_cell.length_c   1.000
_cell.angle_alpha   90.00
_cell.angle_beta   90.00
_cell.angle_gamma   90.00
#
_symmetry.space_group_name_H-M   'P 1'
#
loop_
_entity.id
_entity.type
_entity.pdbx_description
1 polymer ?
#
loop_
_entity_poly.entity_id
_entity_poly.type
_entity_poly.pdbx_seq_one_letter_code
_entity_poly.pdbx_strand_id
1 'polypeptide(L)'
;MRTLTRRSLLYTLAVALLAHLLILLPLFDLIQAVAVLLLAGLIPGILLVDLLVGQGAAPPTFWERILYSVGAGYALLVAVMLLVSYLPGGATTGLTLLAFDAVTLLLAGLLWWRMGRGVSRGSGNA
;
A
#
# COMPACT_ATOMS: atom_id res chain seq x y z
N MET A 1 -12.05 -11.68 10.58
CA MET A 1 -12.27 -11.43 9.13
C MET A 1 -10.94 -11.56 8.39
N ARG A 2 -10.97 -12.11 7.17
CA ARG A 2 -9.87 -12.74 6.42
C ARG A 2 -8.60 -11.89 6.27
N THR A 3 -7.45 -12.55 6.47
CA THR A 3 -6.14 -12.13 5.98
C THR A 3 -6.20 -11.78 4.48
N LEU A 4 -5.45 -10.75 4.07
CA LEU A 4 -5.30 -10.38 2.65
C LEU A 4 -4.91 -11.63 1.85
N THR A 5 -5.78 -12.01 0.90
CA THR A 5 -5.66 -13.23 0.11
C THR A 5 -4.94 -12.91 -1.20
N ARG A 6 -4.41 -13.90 -1.92
CA ARG A 6 -3.78 -13.70 -3.25
C ARG A 6 -4.63 -12.82 -4.21
N ARG A 7 -5.96 -12.92 -4.09
CA ARG A 7 -6.94 -12.10 -4.83
C ARG A 7 -6.95 -10.63 -4.41
N SER A 8 -6.72 -10.29 -3.14
CA SER A 8 -6.65 -8.89 -2.69
C SER A 8 -5.42 -8.16 -3.19
N LEU A 9 -4.30 -8.88 -3.41
CA LEU A 9 -3.12 -8.31 -4.07
C LEU A 9 -3.37 -7.99 -5.55
N LEU A 10 -4.18 -8.80 -6.24
CA LEU A 10 -4.64 -8.47 -7.59
C LEU A 10 -5.59 -7.28 -7.58
N TYR A 11 -6.47 -7.16 -6.57
CA TYR A 11 -7.35 -6.00 -6.43
C TYR A 11 -6.58 -4.71 -6.16
N THR A 12 -5.53 -4.71 -5.32
CA THR A 12 -4.70 -3.51 -5.12
C THR A 12 -3.98 -3.11 -6.41
N LEU A 13 -3.49 -4.08 -7.19
CA LEU A 13 -2.87 -3.82 -8.49
C LEU A 13 -3.87 -3.25 -9.50
N ALA A 14 -5.08 -3.80 -9.55
CA ALA A 14 -6.16 -3.31 -10.39
C ALA A 14 -6.58 -1.88 -9.99
N VAL A 15 -6.69 -1.60 -8.68
CA VAL A 15 -7.02 -0.25 -8.18
C VAL A 15 -5.89 0.74 -8.48
N ALA A 16 -4.62 0.35 -8.38
CA ALA A 16 -3.48 1.20 -8.75
C ALA A 16 -3.49 1.58 -10.24
N LEU A 17 -3.79 0.61 -11.11
CA LEU A 17 -3.99 0.85 -12.54
C LEU A 17 -5.19 1.76 -12.83
N LEU A 18 -6.29 1.55 -12.13
CA LEU A 18 -7.51 2.33 -12.29
C LEU A 18 -7.30 3.78 -11.82
N ALA A 19 -6.54 3.99 -10.75
CA ALA A 19 -6.15 5.32 -10.28
C ALA A 19 -5.20 6.05 -11.25
N HIS A 20 -4.26 5.33 -11.89
CA HIS A 20 -3.45 5.90 -12.98
C HIS A 20 -4.29 6.35 -14.16
N LEU A 21 -5.29 5.54 -14.54
CA LEU A 21 -6.28 5.90 -15.55
C LEU A 21 -7.04 7.17 -15.15
N LEU A 22 -7.54 7.26 -13.92
CA LEU A 22 -8.29 8.43 -13.43
C LEU A 22 -7.44 9.71 -13.36
N ILE A 23 -6.14 9.61 -13.04
CA ILE A 23 -5.20 10.75 -13.02
C ILE A 23 -4.94 11.29 -14.44
N LEU A 24 -4.94 10.42 -15.44
CA LEU A 24 -4.74 10.81 -16.85
C LEU A 24 -5.98 11.43 -17.48
N LEU A 25 -7.17 11.25 -16.90
CA LEU A 25 -8.39 11.92 -17.36
C LEU A 25 -8.52 13.31 -16.73
N PRO A 26 -8.93 14.33 -17.51
CA PRO A 26 -9.21 15.69 -17.02
C PRO A 26 -10.56 15.70 -16.25
N LEU A 27 -10.56 15.10 -15.06
CA LEU A 27 -11.69 15.03 -14.14
C LEU A 27 -11.69 16.22 -13.18
N PHE A 28 -12.81 16.40 -12.47
CA PHE A 28 -12.92 17.35 -11.37
C PHE A 28 -11.78 17.18 -10.35
N ASP A 29 -11.13 18.27 -9.95
CA ASP A 29 -9.95 18.27 -9.08
C ASP A 29 -10.15 17.50 -7.76
N LEU A 30 -11.36 17.52 -7.20
CA LEU A 30 -11.70 16.77 -5.98
C LEU A 30 -11.57 15.26 -6.17
N ILE A 31 -11.97 14.74 -7.34
CA ILE A 31 -11.89 13.31 -7.66
C ILE A 31 -10.43 12.89 -7.82
N GLN A 32 -9.62 13.71 -8.47
CA GLN A 32 -8.18 13.47 -8.57
C GLN A 32 -7.49 13.52 -7.21
N ALA A 33 -7.84 14.48 -6.35
CA ALA A 33 -7.28 14.57 -5.00
C ALA A 33 -7.60 13.32 -4.16
N VAL A 34 -8.85 12.83 -4.21
CA VAL A 34 -9.24 11.59 -3.53
C VAL A 34 -8.52 10.38 -4.11
N ALA A 35 -8.40 10.29 -5.45
CA ALA A 35 -7.68 9.19 -6.10
C ALA A 35 -6.20 9.16 -5.69
N VAL A 36 -5.53 10.32 -5.66
CA VAL A 36 -4.14 10.44 -5.22
C VAL A 36 -4.02 10.09 -3.73
N LEU A 37 -4.96 10.53 -2.88
CA LEU A 37 -4.94 10.21 -1.45
C LEU A 37 -5.10 8.70 -1.19
N LEU A 38 -5.95 8.03 -1.97
CA LEU A 38 -6.10 6.58 -1.90
C LEU A 38 -4.81 5.88 -2.34
N LEU A 39 -4.21 6.33 -3.45
CA LEU A 39 -3.02 5.71 -4.03
C LEU A 39 -1.76 5.92 -3.17
N ALA A 40 -1.52 7.14 -2.72
CA ALA A 40 -0.32 7.52 -1.98
C ALA A 40 -0.42 7.24 -0.47
N GLY A 41 -1.64 7.26 0.10
CA GLY A 41 -1.85 7.13 1.54
C GLY A 41 -2.51 5.82 1.92
N LEU A 42 -3.79 5.67 1.56
CA LEU A 42 -4.62 4.62 2.16
C LEU A 42 -4.19 3.21 1.76
N ILE A 43 -3.93 2.97 0.46
CA ILE A 43 -3.49 1.67 -0.04
C ILE A 43 -2.18 1.22 0.62
N PRO A 44 -1.07 1.99 0.55
CA PRO A 44 0.18 1.56 1.14
C PRO A 44 0.11 1.51 2.68
N GLY A 45 -0.71 2.35 3.31
CA GLY A 45 -0.99 2.31 4.74
C GLY A 45 -1.65 0.99 5.19
N ILE A 46 -2.68 0.53 4.49
CA ILE A 46 -3.33 -0.77 4.75
C ILE A 46 -2.33 -1.92 4.58
N LEU A 47 -1.56 -1.90 3.50
CA LEU A 47 -0.54 -2.92 3.23
C LEU A 47 0.53 -2.97 4.33
N LEU A 48 0.98 -1.81 4.82
CA LEU A 48 1.97 -1.74 5.88
C LEU A 48 1.43 -2.27 7.21
N VAL A 49 0.21 -1.89 7.59
CA VAL A 49 -0.42 -2.39 8.83
C VAL A 49 -0.64 -3.89 8.77
N ASP A 50 -1.07 -4.43 7.63
CA ASP A 50 -1.24 -5.87 7.47
C ASP A 50 0.09 -6.63 7.51
N LEU A 51 1.15 -6.03 6.97
CA LEU A 51 2.50 -6.60 7.04
C LEU A 51 3.05 -6.62 8.47
N LEU A 52 2.77 -5.58 9.26
CA LEU A 52 3.33 -5.40 10.61
C LEU A 52 2.49 -6.09 11.69
N VAL A 53 1.17 -5.95 11.64
CA VAL A 53 0.26 -6.30 12.75
C VAL A 53 -0.78 -7.34 12.34
N GLY A 54 -1.04 -7.52 11.04
CA GLY A 54 -2.12 -8.38 10.52
C GLY A 54 -2.01 -9.88 10.84
N GLN A 55 -0.84 -10.38 11.24
CA GLN A 55 -0.62 -11.77 11.67
C GLN A 55 -0.08 -11.88 13.11
N GLY A 56 -0.21 -10.83 13.92
CA GLY A 56 0.14 -10.86 15.34
C GLY A 56 -0.79 -11.74 16.17
N ALA A 57 -0.36 -12.11 17.37
CA ALA A 57 -1.15 -12.93 18.31
C ALA A 57 -2.52 -12.32 18.67
N ALA A 58 -2.65 -11.00 18.55
CA ALA A 58 -3.89 -10.25 18.71
C ALA A 58 -4.08 -9.32 17.51
N PRO A 59 -4.81 -9.73 16.45
CA PRO A 59 -5.04 -8.88 15.29
C PRO A 59 -5.90 -7.67 15.67
N PRO A 60 -5.64 -6.48 15.11
CA PRO A 60 -6.37 -5.27 15.44
C PRO A 60 -7.84 -5.37 15.01
N THR A 61 -8.71 -4.73 15.78
CA THR A 61 -10.13 -4.58 15.43
C THR A 61 -10.29 -3.74 14.16
N PHE A 62 -11.49 -3.74 13.57
CA PHE A 62 -11.75 -3.04 12.32
C PHE A 62 -11.39 -1.53 12.39
N TRP A 63 -11.83 -0.85 13.45
CA TRP A 63 -11.58 0.57 13.63
C TRP A 63 -10.13 0.89 13.96
N GLU A 64 -9.47 0.05 14.77
CA GLU A 64 -8.03 0.17 15.03
C GLU A 64 -7.23 0.01 13.74
N ARG A 65 -7.60 -0.97 12.91
CA ARG A 65 -6.93 -1.19 11.62
C ARG A 65 -7.13 -0.02 10.67
N ILE A 66 -8.32 0.59 10.60
CA ILE A 66 -8.53 1.82 9.81
C ILE A 66 -7.64 2.93 10.35
N LEU A 67 -7.67 3.19 11.66
CA LEU A 67 -6.92 4.27 12.29
C LEU A 67 -5.41 4.10 12.06
N TYR A 68 -4.89 2.89 12.26
CA TYR A 68 -3.49 2.56 12.00
C TYR A 68 -3.15 2.68 10.52
N SER A 69 -4.04 2.28 9.62
CA SER A 69 -3.79 2.37 8.17
C SER A 69 -3.71 3.82 7.71
N VAL A 70 -4.58 4.68 8.23
CA VAL A 70 -4.54 6.12 7.95
C VAL A 70 -3.25 6.73 8.50
N GLY A 71 -2.90 6.46 9.76
CA GLY A 71 -1.67 6.96 10.36
C GLY A 71 -0.40 6.48 9.65
N ALA A 72 -0.32 5.18 9.34
CA ALA A 72 0.75 4.58 8.56
C ALA A 72 0.82 5.16 7.14
N GLY A 73 -0.32 5.40 6.50
CA GLY A 73 -0.42 6.03 5.20
C GLY A 73 0.14 7.44 5.19
N TYR A 74 -0.22 8.28 6.16
CA TYR A 74 0.35 9.63 6.29
C TYR A 74 1.85 9.61 6.61
N ALA A 75 2.29 8.70 7.48
CA ALA A 75 3.72 8.54 7.79
C ALA A 75 4.51 8.15 6.54
N LEU A 76 4.01 7.21 5.74
CA LEU A 76 4.59 6.86 4.45
C LEU A 76 4.58 8.03 3.47
N LEU A 77 3.49 8.78 3.41
CA LEU A 77 3.37 9.93 2.53
C LEU A 77 4.47 10.96 2.83
N VAL A 78 4.64 11.33 4.10
CA VAL A 78 5.69 12.26 4.54
C VAL A 78 7.08 11.68 4.26
N ALA A 79 7.33 10.41 4.60
CA ALA A 79 8.63 9.78 4.41
C ALA A 79 9.04 9.70 2.93
N VAL A 80 8.11 9.31 2.05
CA VAL A 80 8.34 9.22 0.60
C VAL A 80 8.56 10.60 0.01
N MET A 81 7.75 11.59 0.40
CA MET A 81 7.93 12.96 -0.08
C MET A 81 9.24 13.58 0.38
N LEU A 82 9.67 13.31 1.62
CA LEU A 82 11.01 13.71 2.08
C LEU A 82 12.10 13.05 1.24
N LEU A 83 12.02 11.74 1.04
CA LEU A 83 13.00 11.01 0.22
C LEU A 83 13.10 11.60 -1.20
N VAL A 84 11.95 11.84 -1.84
CA VAL A 84 11.83 12.48 -3.15
C VAL A 84 12.44 13.88 -3.13
N SER A 85 12.23 14.66 -2.07
CA SER A 85 12.80 16.01 -1.95
C SER A 85 14.33 16.04 -1.83
N TYR A 86 14.94 14.96 -1.36
CA TYR A 86 16.40 14.81 -1.29
C TYR A 86 17.02 14.26 -2.59
N LEU A 87 16.22 13.82 -3.56
CA LEU A 87 16.73 13.40 -4.86
C LEU A 87 17.14 14.61 -5.72
N PRO A 88 18.28 14.53 -6.43
CA PRO A 88 18.70 15.59 -7.33
C PRO A 88 17.68 15.76 -8.46
N GLY A 89 17.20 17.00 -8.66
CA GLY A 89 16.13 17.33 -9.61
C GLY A 89 14.79 17.71 -8.99
N GLY A 90 14.62 17.54 -7.68
CA GLY A 90 13.43 17.99 -6.93
C GLY A 90 12.19 17.12 -7.15
N ALA A 91 11.11 17.45 -6.43
CA ALA A 91 9.85 16.71 -6.48
C ALA A 91 9.08 17.01 -7.77
N THR A 92 9.22 16.14 -8.78
CA THR A 92 8.39 16.17 -10.00
C THR A 92 7.21 15.21 -9.87
N THR A 93 6.07 15.55 -10.49
CA THR A 93 4.85 14.72 -10.41
C THR A 93 5.10 13.26 -10.83
N GLY A 94 5.85 13.06 -11.92
CA GLY A 94 6.17 11.71 -12.40
C GLY A 94 7.04 10.91 -11.43
N LEU A 95 8.05 11.55 -10.82
CA LEU A 95 8.93 10.89 -9.86
C LEU A 95 8.19 10.57 -8.55
N THR A 96 7.31 11.47 -8.10
CA THR A 96 6.46 11.24 -6.92
C THR A 96 5.53 10.05 -7.11
N LEU A 97 4.83 9.98 -8.25
CA LEU A 97 3.94 8.85 -8.55
C LEU A 97 4.71 7.51 -8.60
N LEU A 98 5.85 7.49 -9.30
CA LEU A 98 6.71 6.31 -9.36
C LEU A 98 7.23 5.88 -7.98
N ALA A 99 7.56 6.82 -7.09
CA ALA A 99 8.02 6.51 -5.75
C ALA A 99 6.91 5.83 -4.92
N PHE A 100 5.68 6.33 -4.98
CA PHE A 100 4.55 5.71 -4.30
C PHE A 100 4.18 4.34 -4.89
N ASP A 101 4.26 4.19 -6.21
CA ASP A 101 4.08 2.89 -6.87
C ASP A 101 5.14 1.88 -6.43
N ALA A 102 6.41 2.30 -6.40
CA ALA A 102 7.52 1.46 -5.97
C ALA A 102 7.33 0.98 -4.52
N VAL A 103 6.93 1.86 -3.62
CA VAL A 103 6.62 1.50 -2.22
C VAL A 103 5.44 0.53 -2.14
N THR A 104 4.37 0.79 -2.89
CA THR A 104 3.17 -0.07 -2.90
C THR A 104 3.50 -1.47 -3.43
N LEU A 105 4.24 -1.56 -4.54
CA LEU A 105 4.69 -2.82 -5.12
C LEU A 105 5.65 -3.57 -4.19
N LEU A 106 6.56 -2.85 -3.52
CA LEU A 106 7.46 -3.44 -2.55
C LEU A 106 6.69 -4.07 -1.38
N LEU A 107 5.75 -3.33 -0.78
CA LEU A 107 4.91 -3.85 0.31
C LEU A 107 4.06 -5.04 -0.15
N ALA A 108 3.49 -4.97 -1.35
CA ALA A 108 2.71 -6.06 -1.94
C ALA A 108 3.57 -7.32 -2.17
N GLY A 109 4.77 -7.15 -2.71
CA GLY A 109 5.73 -8.23 -2.94
C GLY A 109 6.23 -8.86 -1.63
N LEU A 110 6.51 -8.04 -0.61
CA LEU A 110 6.90 -8.51 0.72
C LEU A 110 5.78 -9.32 1.39
N LEU A 111 4.54 -8.84 1.29
CA LEU A 111 3.37 -9.56 1.80
C LEU A 111 3.18 -10.90 1.09
N TRP A 112 3.33 -10.91 -0.25
CA TRP A 112 3.28 -12.13 -1.04
C TRP A 112 4.36 -13.16 -0.64
N TRP A 113 5.61 -12.70 -0.50
CA TRP A 113 6.71 -13.57 -0.10
C TRP A 113 6.52 -14.15 1.31
N ARG A 114 5.94 -13.37 2.24
CA ARG A 114 5.58 -13.87 3.57
C ARG A 114 4.46 -14.91 3.53
N MET A 115 3.46 -14.75 2.67
CA MET A 115 2.40 -15.76 2.51
C MET A 115 2.95 -17.09 1.98
N GLY A 116 3.90 -17.04 1.04
CA GLY A 116 4.56 -18.25 0.51
C GLY A 116 5.34 -19.04 1.56
N ARG A 117 5.98 -18.36 2.53
CA ARG A 117 6.75 -19.01 3.61
C ARG A 117 5.89 -19.73 4.65
N GLY A 118 4.61 -19.38 4.78
CA GLY A 118 3.68 -20.08 5.68
C GLY A 118 3.33 -21.49 5.20
N VAL A 119 3.41 -21.75 3.89
CA VAL A 119 3.05 -23.05 3.29
C VAL A 119 4.14 -24.11 3.49
N SER A 120 5.42 -23.72 3.56
CA SER A 120 6.54 -24.69 3.66
C SER A 120 6.83 -25.22 5.07
N ARG A 121 6.14 -24.74 6.12
CA ARG A 121 6.34 -25.21 7.50
C ARG A 121 5.42 -26.37 7.92
N GLY A 122 4.49 -26.79 7.07
CA GLY A 122 3.51 -27.85 7.37
C GLY A 122 3.83 -29.25 6.83
N SER A 123 4.92 -29.44 6.08
CA SER A 123 5.25 -30.71 5.40
C SER A 123 6.42 -31.47 6.07
N GLY A 124 6.51 -31.42 7.40
CA GLY A 124 7.64 -31.98 8.16
C GLY A 124 7.32 -33.08 9.16
N ASN A 125 6.05 -33.43 9.38
CA ASN A 125 5.64 -34.49 10.30
C ASN A 125 4.46 -35.27 9.69
N ALA A 126 4.76 -36.33 8.96
CA ALA A 126 3.86 -37.44 8.68
C ALA A 126 4.69 -38.72 8.72
#